data_AF-A0A9E2PM08-F1
#
_entry.id   AF-A0A9E2PM08-F1
#
_cell.length_a   1.000
_cell.length_b   1.000
_cell.length_c   1.000
_cell.angle_alpha   90.00
_cell.angle_beta   90.00
_cell.angle_gamma   90.00
#
_symmetry.space_group_name_H-M   'P 1'
#
loop_
_entity.id
_entity.type
_entity.pdbx_description
1 polymer ?
#
loop_
_entity_poly.entity_id
_entity_poly.type
_entity_poly.pdbx_seq_one_letter_code
_entity_poly.pdbx_strand_id
1 'polypeptide(L)'
;MQVNQRYRMMLAVALLAWTGLASAQEAPLDLSTPAQAYAQRAMPMMLAANDSVAATQTSSNIVKPAAQPEFEPSLFTGSNAHMALGLATIVTALATGATAPGEGCEDTCPPGYVAPPRETDGTHAKLAKVTTALAIATVATGLYYHWDDFHLEDGLTDPDNLHVILGMTGAALMAYATAKSAGSTTPVSHAGMGMAGAYGMIAAVKIAW
;
A
#
# COMPACT_ATOMS: atom_id res chain seq x y z
N MET A 1 -11.91 -17.95 -19.06
CA MET A 1 -12.95 -17.54 -18.07
C MET A 1 -12.44 -17.39 -16.64
N GLN A 2 -11.31 -17.98 -16.23
CA GLN A 2 -10.80 -17.92 -14.85
C GLN A 2 -10.17 -16.58 -14.42
N VAL A 3 -9.61 -15.80 -15.36
CA VAL A 3 -8.98 -14.49 -15.05
C VAL A 3 -9.97 -13.51 -14.42
N ASN A 4 -11.20 -13.45 -14.95
CA ASN A 4 -12.26 -12.58 -14.40
C ASN A 4 -12.72 -13.00 -12.99
N GLN A 5 -12.57 -14.28 -12.63
CA GLN A 5 -12.94 -14.77 -11.30
C GLN A 5 -11.87 -14.42 -10.26
N ARG A 6 -10.60 -14.45 -10.64
CA ARG A 6 -9.46 -14.05 -9.79
C ARG A 6 -9.49 -12.55 -9.48
N TYR A 7 -9.74 -11.70 -10.47
CA TYR A 7 -9.93 -10.26 -10.27
C TYR A 7 -11.11 -9.95 -9.35
N ARG A 8 -12.26 -10.62 -9.55
CA ARG A 8 -13.45 -10.46 -8.71
C ARG A 8 -13.21 -10.88 -7.25
N MET A 9 -12.41 -11.92 -7.04
CA MET A 9 -12.11 -12.41 -5.70
C MET A 9 -11.09 -11.51 -4.97
N MET A 10 -10.09 -10.96 -5.67
CA MET A 10 -9.21 -9.93 -5.10
C MET A 10 -9.95 -8.64 -4.75
N LEU A 11 -10.88 -8.20 -5.61
CA LEU A 11 -11.78 -7.09 -5.31
C LEU A 11 -12.64 -7.36 -4.07
N ALA A 12 -13.13 -8.59 -3.90
CA ALA A 12 -13.88 -8.99 -2.72
C ALA A 12 -13.03 -9.00 -1.44
N VAL A 13 -11.75 -9.40 -1.51
CA VAL A 13 -10.82 -9.32 -0.38
C VAL A 13 -10.48 -7.87 -0.02
N ALA A 14 -10.29 -7.01 -1.03
CA ALA A 14 -10.09 -5.58 -0.81
C ALA A 14 -11.34 -4.92 -0.19
N LEU A 15 -12.54 -5.29 -0.63
CA LEU A 15 -13.81 -4.86 -0.06
C LEU A 15 -14.03 -5.36 1.38
N LEU A 16 -13.62 -6.59 1.69
CA LEU A 16 -13.70 -7.13 3.06
C LEU A 16 -12.71 -6.43 4.01
N ALA A 17 -11.49 -6.15 3.54
CA ALA A 17 -10.51 -5.34 4.29
C ALA A 17 -11.06 -3.93 4.57
N TRP A 18 -11.75 -3.32 3.58
CA TRP A 18 -12.46 -2.05 3.76
C TRP A 18 -13.52 -2.10 4.87
N THR A 19 -14.33 -3.16 4.94
CA THR A 19 -15.38 -3.28 5.98
C THR A 19 -14.81 -3.45 7.40
N GLY A 20 -13.66 -4.13 7.52
CA GLY A 20 -12.97 -4.31 8.80
C GLY A 20 -12.43 -3.00 9.37
N LEU A 21 -11.81 -2.15 8.53
CA LEU A 21 -11.27 -0.86 8.97
C LEU A 21 -12.37 0.18 9.26
N ALA A 22 -13.50 0.13 8.55
CA ALA A 22 -14.64 1.01 8.82
C ALA A 22 -15.26 0.79 10.21
N SER A 23 -15.14 -0.44 10.74
CA SER A 23 -15.75 -0.86 12.01
C SER A 23 -14.83 -0.66 13.23
N ALA A 24 -13.54 -0.41 13.01
CA ALA A 24 -12.53 -0.20 14.06
C ALA A 24 -12.38 1.27 14.50
N GLN A 25 -13.23 2.17 14.00
CA GLN A 25 -13.10 3.63 14.12
C GLN A 25 -13.33 4.22 15.53
N GLU A 26 -13.72 3.43 16.53
CA GLU A 26 -14.01 3.98 17.87
C GLU A 26 -12.82 3.96 18.85
N ALA A 27 -11.69 3.35 18.49
CA ALA A 27 -10.51 3.36 19.36
C ALA A 27 -9.49 4.43 18.91
N PRO A 28 -8.92 5.23 19.84
CA PRO A 28 -7.76 6.06 19.52
C PRO A 28 -6.63 5.16 18.99
N LEU A 29 -5.87 5.67 18.01
CA LEU A 29 -4.77 4.96 17.38
C LEU A 29 -3.63 4.77 18.39
N ASP A 30 -3.65 3.66 19.12
CA ASP A 30 -2.58 3.26 20.06
C ASP A 30 -1.44 2.60 19.28
N LEU A 31 -0.29 3.29 19.21
CA LEU A 31 0.93 2.86 18.52
C LEU A 31 1.83 1.98 19.40
N SER A 32 1.36 1.51 20.56
CA SER A 32 2.11 0.56 21.39
C SER A 32 2.12 -0.82 20.76
N THR A 33 3.22 -1.18 20.09
CA THR A 33 3.36 -2.49 19.45
C THR A 33 3.73 -3.57 20.47
N PRO A 34 3.03 -4.73 20.51
CA PRO A 34 3.47 -5.92 21.26
C PRO A 34 4.59 -6.68 20.51
N ALA A 35 5.57 -5.94 19.98
CA ALA A 35 6.67 -6.47 19.15
C ALA A 35 7.55 -7.49 19.90
N GLN A 36 7.51 -7.51 21.23
CA GLN A 36 8.31 -8.43 22.05
C GLN A 36 7.75 -9.86 22.13
N ALA A 37 6.47 -10.09 21.80
CA ALA A 37 5.86 -11.41 21.94
C ALA A 37 6.08 -12.34 20.73
N TYR A 38 6.35 -11.78 19.54
CA TYR A 38 6.47 -12.57 18.29
C TYR A 38 7.91 -12.87 17.87
N ALA A 39 8.91 -12.17 18.43
CA ALA A 39 10.32 -12.36 18.07
C ALA A 39 10.94 -13.70 18.52
N GLN A 40 10.29 -14.44 19.44
CA GLN A 40 10.86 -15.66 20.02
C GLN A 40 10.55 -16.97 19.28
N ARG A 41 9.83 -16.95 18.14
CA ARG A 41 9.36 -18.21 17.50
C ARG A 41 9.93 -18.54 16.11
N ALA A 42 10.80 -17.71 15.55
CA ALA A 42 11.47 -18.03 14.28
C ALA A 42 12.83 -18.70 14.54
N MET A 43 12.83 -20.03 14.69
CA MET A 43 14.05 -20.83 14.54
C MET A 43 14.37 -20.99 13.04
N PRO A 44 15.65 -20.99 12.64
CA PRO A 44 16.04 -21.01 11.23
C PRO A 44 15.74 -22.37 10.59
N MET A 45 14.89 -22.36 9.57
CA MET A 45 14.69 -23.50 8.67
C MET A 45 15.91 -23.56 7.74
N MET A 46 16.87 -24.43 8.04
CA MET A 46 18.01 -24.71 7.16
C MET A 46 17.51 -25.19 5.80
N LEU A 47 17.83 -24.44 4.74
CA LEU A 47 17.77 -24.92 3.36
C LEU A 47 18.88 -25.96 3.15
N ALA A 48 18.53 -27.13 2.62
CA ALA A 48 19.49 -28.16 2.28
C ALA A 48 20.40 -27.68 1.13
N ALA A 49 21.71 -27.59 1.40
CA ALA A 49 22.75 -27.41 0.40
C ALA A 49 22.88 -28.70 -0.43
N ASN A 50 22.70 -28.61 -1.75
CA ASN A 50 23.06 -29.68 -2.67
C ASN A 50 24.55 -29.55 -3.00
N ASP A 51 25.40 -30.17 -2.18
CA ASP A 51 26.82 -30.33 -2.52
C ASP A 51 26.96 -31.31 -3.68
N SER A 52 27.74 -30.86 -4.66
CA SER A 52 27.99 -31.52 -5.93
C SER A 52 28.89 -32.75 -5.74
N VAL A 53 28.31 -33.94 -5.81
CA VAL A 53 29.08 -35.17 -6.02
C VAL A 53 29.01 -35.53 -7.50
N ALA A 54 30.11 -35.27 -8.20
CA ALA A 54 30.34 -35.75 -9.55
C ALA A 54 30.39 -37.29 -9.55
N ALA A 55 29.28 -37.92 -9.93
CA ALA A 55 29.22 -39.33 -10.26
C ALA A 55 28.91 -39.47 -11.77
N THR A 56 29.92 -39.87 -12.53
CA THR A 56 29.78 -40.38 -13.89
C THR A 56 28.76 -41.52 -13.93
N GLN A 57 27.58 -41.27 -14.52
CA GLN A 57 26.65 -42.33 -14.92
C GLN A 57 26.00 -41.99 -16.27
N THR A 58 26.34 -42.84 -17.24
CA THR A 58 25.56 -43.38 -18.36
C THR A 58 24.52 -42.46 -19.02
N SER A 59 24.68 -42.25 -20.33
CA SER A 59 23.74 -41.55 -21.22
C SER A 59 22.30 -42.01 -20.98
N SER A 60 21.54 -41.17 -20.28
CA SER A 60 20.13 -41.37 -19.98
C SER A 60 19.34 -41.12 -21.25
N ASN A 61 18.46 -42.04 -21.63
CA ASN A 61 17.45 -41.77 -22.66
C ASN A 61 16.72 -40.49 -22.28
N ILE A 62 16.80 -39.46 -23.15
CA ILE A 62 16.12 -38.19 -22.95
C ILE A 62 14.61 -38.44 -23.10
N VAL A 63 13.96 -38.76 -21.99
CA VAL A 63 12.51 -38.68 -21.89
C VAL A 63 12.16 -37.20 -21.90
N LYS A 64 11.37 -36.78 -22.88
CA LYS A 64 10.82 -35.41 -22.96
C LYS A 64 10.24 -35.07 -21.58
N PRO A 65 10.59 -33.92 -20.95
CA PRO A 65 10.02 -33.55 -19.68
C PRO A 65 8.50 -33.61 -19.80
N ALA A 66 7.85 -34.34 -18.89
CA ALA A 66 6.40 -34.23 -18.74
C ALA A 66 6.07 -32.74 -18.61
N ALA A 67 5.00 -32.29 -19.26
CA ALA A 67 4.56 -30.90 -19.14
C ALA A 67 4.47 -30.58 -17.65
N GLN A 68 5.34 -29.69 -17.17
CA GLN A 68 5.28 -29.23 -15.80
C GLN A 68 3.90 -28.60 -15.63
N PRO A 69 3.15 -28.93 -14.56
CA PRO A 69 1.91 -28.24 -14.28
C PRO A 69 2.21 -26.73 -14.26
N GLU A 70 1.37 -25.96 -14.96
CA GLU A 70 1.50 -24.52 -15.04
C GLU A 70 1.53 -23.97 -13.59
N PHE A 71 2.54 -23.16 -13.28
CA PHE A 71 2.71 -22.63 -11.93
C PHE A 71 1.51 -21.77 -11.57
N GLU A 72 0.72 -22.22 -10.60
CA GLU A 72 -0.39 -21.45 -10.03
C GLU A 72 0.16 -20.65 -8.83
N PRO A 73 0.37 -19.32 -8.96
CA PRO A 73 0.80 -18.53 -7.83
C PRO A 73 -0.26 -18.58 -6.72
N SER A 74 0.19 -18.80 -5.48
CA SER A 74 -0.69 -18.73 -4.32
C SER A 74 -1.35 -17.34 -4.26
N LEU A 75 -2.66 -17.30 -4.00
CA LEU A 75 -3.39 -16.06 -3.79
C LEU A 75 -3.03 -15.40 -2.45
N PHE A 76 -2.58 -16.18 -1.48
CA PHE A 76 -2.21 -15.71 -0.15
C PHE A 76 -0.69 -15.68 -0.02
N THR A 77 -0.10 -14.59 -0.53
CA THR A 77 1.33 -14.27 -0.36
C THR A 77 1.46 -12.85 0.18
N GLY A 78 2.60 -12.55 0.79
CA GLY A 78 2.91 -11.20 1.25
C GLY A 78 2.92 -10.17 0.12
N SER A 79 3.47 -10.54 -1.03
CA SER A 79 3.47 -9.71 -2.23
C SER A 79 2.05 -9.39 -2.73
N ASN A 80 1.14 -10.36 -2.72
CA ASN A 80 -0.26 -10.10 -3.06
C ASN A 80 -0.96 -9.19 -2.04
N ALA A 81 -0.60 -9.30 -0.75
CA ALA A 81 -1.12 -8.40 0.27
C ALA A 81 -0.64 -6.96 0.06
N HIS A 82 0.65 -6.76 -0.24
CA HIS A 82 1.20 -5.46 -0.60
C HIS A 82 0.50 -4.86 -1.82
N MET A 83 0.35 -5.64 -2.90
CA MET A 83 -0.41 -5.23 -4.09
C MET A 83 -1.85 -4.81 -3.73
N ALA A 84 -2.57 -5.65 -2.99
CA ALA A 84 -3.97 -5.39 -2.65
C ALA A 84 -4.13 -4.12 -1.81
N LEU A 85 -3.23 -3.90 -0.84
CA LEU A 85 -3.20 -2.68 -0.03
C LEU A 85 -2.87 -1.44 -0.88
N GLY A 86 -1.92 -1.55 -1.80
CA GLY A 86 -1.57 -0.46 -2.73
C GLY A 86 -2.75 -0.06 -3.60
N LEU A 87 -3.42 -1.01 -4.24
CA LEU A 87 -4.61 -0.76 -5.05
C LEU A 87 -5.78 -0.18 -4.21
N ALA A 88 -6.01 -0.74 -3.02
CA ALA A 88 -7.01 -0.21 -2.09
C ALA A 88 -6.71 1.24 -1.68
N THR A 89 -5.43 1.58 -1.50
CA THR A 89 -4.99 2.95 -1.22
C THR A 89 -5.37 3.88 -2.36
N ILE A 90 -5.07 3.51 -3.61
CA ILE A 90 -5.40 4.33 -4.79
C ILE A 90 -6.91 4.55 -4.91
N VAL A 91 -7.71 3.49 -4.79
CA VAL A 91 -9.17 3.59 -4.88
C VAL A 91 -9.73 4.50 -3.78
N THR A 92 -9.25 4.35 -2.54
CA THR A 92 -9.69 5.20 -1.43
C THR A 92 -9.21 6.65 -1.59
N ALA A 93 -8.02 6.88 -2.13
CA ALA A 93 -7.49 8.21 -2.40
C ALA A 93 -8.35 8.95 -3.45
N LEU A 94 -8.73 8.26 -4.52
CA LEU A 94 -9.65 8.81 -5.53
C LEU A 94 -11.03 9.12 -4.91
N ALA A 95 -11.56 8.23 -4.08
CA ALA A 95 -12.81 8.49 -3.35
C ALA A 95 -12.69 9.67 -2.36
N THR A 96 -11.54 9.81 -1.70
CA THR A 96 -11.24 10.95 -0.81
C THR A 96 -11.28 12.26 -1.59
N GLY A 97 -10.64 12.32 -2.76
CA GLY A 97 -10.69 13.48 -3.65
C GLY A 97 -12.11 13.78 -4.14
N ALA A 98 -12.84 12.75 -4.56
CA ALA A 98 -14.22 12.91 -5.06
C ALA A 98 -15.23 13.38 -4.00
N THR A 99 -14.92 13.17 -2.72
CA THR A 99 -15.75 13.59 -1.58
C THR A 99 -15.28 14.90 -0.95
N ALA A 100 -14.23 15.52 -1.52
CA ALA A 100 -13.77 16.82 -1.05
C ALA A 100 -14.93 17.82 -1.03
N PRO A 101 -15.12 18.54 0.10
CA PRO A 101 -16.09 19.62 0.12
C PRO A 101 -15.72 20.63 -0.97
N GLY A 102 -16.74 21.20 -1.62
CA GLY A 102 -16.53 22.17 -2.70
C GLY A 102 -15.63 23.32 -2.27
N GLU A 103 -15.08 24.03 -3.27
CA GLU A 103 -14.18 25.17 -3.05
C GLU A 103 -14.86 26.21 -2.15
N GLY A 104 -14.51 26.16 -0.86
CA GLY A 104 -14.60 27.34 -0.03
C GLY A 104 -13.73 28.41 -0.68
N CYS A 105 -14.01 29.67 -0.37
CA CYS A 105 -13.13 30.70 -0.81
C CYS A 105 -11.75 30.52 -0.14
N GLU A 106 -10.77 30.01 -0.88
CA GLU A 106 -9.40 29.78 -0.37
C GLU A 106 -8.49 30.99 -0.65
N ASP A 107 -8.72 31.72 -1.76
CA ASP A 107 -7.80 32.79 -2.22
C ASP A 107 -8.42 34.20 -2.30
N THR A 108 -9.74 34.37 -2.49
CA THR A 108 -10.33 35.71 -2.71
C THR A 108 -11.75 35.83 -2.14
N CYS A 109 -11.85 36.15 -0.85
CA CYS A 109 -13.14 36.11 -0.17
C CYS A 109 -13.83 37.46 -0.15
N PRO A 110 -15.15 37.51 -0.36
CA PRO A 110 -15.87 38.75 -0.20
C PRO A 110 -15.65 39.29 1.22
N PRO A 111 -15.56 40.62 1.41
CA PRO A 111 -15.39 41.22 2.72
C PRO A 111 -16.49 40.72 3.67
N GLY A 112 -16.10 40.16 4.83
CA GLY A 112 -17.02 39.59 5.80
C GLY A 112 -17.34 38.09 5.62
N TYR A 113 -16.68 37.40 4.69
CA TYR A 113 -16.77 35.95 4.61
C TYR A 113 -16.16 35.30 5.86
N VAL A 114 -16.99 34.54 6.57
CA VAL A 114 -16.55 33.64 7.64
C VAL A 114 -16.68 32.23 7.09
N ALA A 115 -15.55 31.57 6.88
CA ALA A 115 -15.58 30.17 6.47
C ALA A 115 -16.32 29.36 7.54
N PRO A 116 -17.23 28.45 7.14
CA PRO A 116 -17.86 27.56 8.11
C PRO A 116 -16.77 26.72 8.82
N PRO A 117 -17.02 26.31 10.07
CA PRO A 117 -16.13 25.40 10.78
C PRO A 117 -15.79 24.18 9.93
N ARG A 118 -14.53 23.74 9.99
CA ARG A 118 -14.08 22.60 9.19
C ARG A 118 -14.68 21.29 9.72
N GLU A 119 -15.26 20.50 8.82
CA GLU A 119 -15.72 19.15 9.12
C GLU A 119 -14.54 18.17 9.20
N THR A 120 -14.10 17.84 10.42
CA THR A 120 -12.98 16.90 10.67
C THR A 120 -13.39 15.43 10.74
N ASP A 121 -14.71 15.15 10.70
CA ASP A 121 -15.28 13.79 10.72
C ASP A 121 -16.32 13.55 9.61
N GLY A 122 -16.42 14.46 8.64
CA GLY A 122 -17.20 14.23 7.42
C GLY A 122 -16.61 13.11 6.55
N THR A 123 -17.33 12.72 5.49
CA THR A 123 -16.95 11.64 4.58
C THR A 123 -15.54 11.80 4.02
N HIS A 124 -15.18 13.00 3.56
CA HIS A 124 -13.82 13.31 3.10
C HIS A 124 -12.76 13.01 4.16
N ALA A 125 -12.97 13.48 5.40
CA ALA A 125 -12.02 13.29 6.48
C ALA A 125 -11.88 11.82 6.88
N LYS A 126 -12.99 11.07 6.90
CA LYS A 126 -12.96 9.61 7.16
C LYS A 126 -12.21 8.86 6.07
N LEU A 127 -12.48 9.15 4.80
CA LEU A 127 -11.78 8.54 3.68
C LEU A 127 -10.29 8.92 3.65
N ALA A 128 -9.94 10.15 4.03
CA ALA A 128 -8.54 10.57 4.16
C ALA A 128 -7.79 9.79 5.26
N LYS A 129 -8.42 9.60 6.43
CA LYS A 129 -7.88 8.78 7.52
C LYS A 129 -7.68 7.32 7.07
N VAL A 130 -8.67 6.72 6.41
CA VAL A 130 -8.58 5.35 5.88
C VAL A 130 -7.51 5.24 4.79
N THR A 131 -7.47 6.17 3.84
CA THR A 131 -6.45 6.22 2.78
C THR A 131 -5.06 6.28 3.39
N THR A 132 -4.86 7.12 4.41
CA THR A 132 -3.57 7.25 5.10
C THR A 132 -3.19 5.93 5.79
N ALA A 133 -4.11 5.30 6.49
CA ALA A 133 -3.87 4.00 7.13
C ALA A 133 -3.51 2.91 6.11
N LEU A 134 -4.21 2.85 4.98
CA LEU A 134 -3.90 1.92 3.88
C LEU A 134 -2.54 2.22 3.25
N ALA A 135 -2.19 3.49 3.05
CA ALA A 135 -0.89 3.89 2.52
C ALA A 135 0.26 3.44 3.44
N ILE A 136 0.10 3.66 4.75
CA ILE A 136 1.08 3.21 5.77
C ILE A 136 1.18 1.67 5.77
N ALA A 137 0.05 0.96 5.72
CA ALA A 137 0.05 -0.49 5.66
C ALA A 137 0.69 -1.02 4.36
N THR A 138 0.47 -0.36 3.23
CA THR A 138 1.09 -0.68 1.93
C THR A 138 2.60 -0.55 2.03
N VAL A 139 3.08 0.57 2.57
CA VAL A 139 4.51 0.81 2.82
C VAL A 139 5.09 -0.25 3.76
N ALA A 140 4.43 -0.54 4.88
CA ALA A 140 4.93 -1.49 5.86
C ALA A 140 5.01 -2.91 5.30
N THR A 141 4.01 -3.33 4.51
CA THR A 141 4.04 -4.63 3.84
C THR A 141 5.06 -4.69 2.72
N GLY A 142 5.26 -3.60 1.97
CA GLY A 142 6.33 -3.50 0.97
C GLY A 142 7.70 -3.63 1.64
N LEU A 143 7.93 -2.86 2.70
CA LEU A 143 9.17 -2.93 3.49
C LEU A 143 9.44 -4.33 4.04
N TYR A 144 8.40 -5.07 4.42
CA TYR A 144 8.57 -6.39 5.00
C TYR A 144 8.83 -7.48 3.95
N TYR A 145 8.13 -7.44 2.82
CA TYR A 145 8.19 -8.51 1.80
C TYR A 145 9.12 -8.23 0.63
N HIS A 146 9.53 -6.97 0.44
CA HIS A 146 10.32 -6.48 -0.68
C HIS A 146 11.55 -5.68 -0.20
N TRP A 147 12.00 -5.89 1.04
CA TRP A 147 13.20 -5.21 1.57
C TRP A 147 14.44 -5.46 0.71
N ASP A 148 14.58 -6.71 0.26
CA ASP A 148 15.74 -7.16 -0.51
C ASP A 148 15.71 -6.69 -1.97
N ASP A 149 14.66 -5.98 -2.42
CA ASP A 149 14.59 -5.41 -3.77
C ASP A 149 15.27 -4.03 -3.83
N PHE A 150 15.50 -3.38 -2.69
CA PHE A 150 16.07 -2.03 -2.62
C PHE A 150 17.61 -2.05 -2.56
N HIS A 151 18.26 -1.59 -3.63
CA HIS A 151 19.71 -1.53 -3.75
C HIS A 151 20.18 -0.16 -4.22
N LEU A 152 20.73 0.66 -3.33
CA LEU A 152 21.22 2.00 -3.66
C LEU A 152 22.31 2.00 -4.74
N GLU A 153 23.05 0.91 -4.88
CA GLU A 153 24.10 0.71 -5.88
C GLU A 153 23.57 0.61 -7.32
N ASP A 154 22.30 0.21 -7.51
CA ASP A 154 21.65 0.15 -8.81
C ASP A 154 21.23 1.54 -9.33
N GLY A 155 21.34 2.56 -8.47
CA GLY A 155 21.14 3.96 -8.81
C GLY A 155 19.70 4.46 -8.61
N LEU A 156 19.54 5.77 -8.53
CA LEU A 156 18.25 6.40 -8.18
C LEU A 156 17.14 6.25 -9.23
N THR A 157 17.50 5.92 -10.47
CA THR A 157 16.54 5.72 -11.56
C THR A 157 16.15 4.26 -11.75
N ASP A 158 16.73 3.36 -10.96
CA ASP A 158 16.32 1.97 -10.93
C ASP A 158 14.82 1.87 -10.56
N PRO A 159 14.02 1.04 -11.26
CA PRO A 159 12.58 0.94 -11.02
C PRO A 159 12.22 0.56 -9.58
N ASP A 160 12.98 -0.31 -8.92
CA ASP A 160 12.68 -0.76 -7.56
C ASP A 160 13.01 0.34 -6.55
N ASN A 161 14.14 1.04 -6.73
CA ASN A 161 14.47 2.23 -5.96
C ASN A 161 13.44 3.35 -6.13
N LEU A 162 13.00 3.60 -7.37
CA LEU A 162 11.96 4.59 -7.65
C LEU A 162 10.61 4.17 -7.05
N HIS A 163 10.27 2.88 -7.07
CA HIS A 163 9.04 2.37 -6.46
C HIS A 163 9.00 2.67 -4.97
N VAL A 164 10.10 2.36 -4.26
CA VAL A 164 10.24 2.66 -2.84
C VAL A 164 10.18 4.16 -2.59
N ILE A 165 10.95 4.98 -3.31
CA ILE A 165 10.99 6.44 -3.09
C ILE A 165 9.61 7.07 -3.33
N LEU A 166 8.95 6.74 -4.44
CA LEU A 166 7.64 7.28 -4.80
C LEU A 166 6.54 6.78 -3.87
N GLY A 167 6.56 5.50 -3.51
CA GLY A 167 5.61 4.89 -2.57
C GLY A 167 5.72 5.49 -1.17
N MET A 168 6.94 5.57 -0.63
CA MET A 168 7.24 6.18 0.67
C MET A 168 6.87 7.66 0.71
N THR A 169 7.33 8.43 -0.28
CA THR A 169 7.04 9.87 -0.37
C THR A 169 5.54 10.10 -0.54
N GLY A 170 4.89 9.30 -1.38
CA GLY A 170 3.45 9.35 -1.60
C GLY A 170 2.66 9.15 -0.31
N ALA A 171 2.99 8.09 0.44
CA ALA A 171 2.37 7.80 1.74
C ALA A 171 2.65 8.91 2.77
N ALA A 172 3.88 9.44 2.83
CA ALA A 172 4.26 10.52 3.73
C ALA A 172 3.49 11.82 3.44
N LEU A 173 3.32 12.18 2.16
CA LEU A 173 2.57 13.36 1.75
C LEU A 173 1.07 13.23 2.09
N MET A 174 0.48 12.05 1.90
CA MET A 174 -0.90 11.79 2.30
C MET A 174 -1.07 11.83 3.83
N ALA A 175 -0.14 11.23 4.58
CA ALA A 175 -0.13 11.30 6.03
C ALA A 175 0.02 12.74 6.52
N TYR A 176 0.91 13.52 5.90
CA TYR A 176 1.08 14.95 6.20
C TYR A 176 -0.20 15.75 5.93
N ALA A 177 -0.84 15.55 4.78
CA ALA A 177 -2.08 16.24 4.42
C ALA A 177 -3.21 15.94 5.42
N THR A 178 -3.34 14.67 5.83
CA THR A 178 -4.30 14.23 6.84
C THR A 178 -3.97 14.81 8.22
N ALA A 179 -2.72 14.73 8.67
CA ALA A 179 -2.28 15.23 9.97
C ALA A 179 -2.42 16.76 10.08
N LYS A 180 -2.03 17.50 9.03
CA LYS A 180 -2.21 18.96 8.97
C LYS A 180 -3.67 19.37 9.13
N SER A 181 -4.58 18.53 8.65
CA SER A 181 -6.03 18.76 8.71
C SER A 181 -6.67 18.24 9.99
N ALA A 182 -6.09 17.21 10.60
CA ALA A 182 -6.62 16.53 11.78
C ALA A 182 -6.47 17.45 13.00
N GLY A 183 -7.60 17.96 13.51
CA GLY A 183 -7.63 18.85 14.67
C GLY A 183 -7.56 20.35 14.35
N SER A 184 -7.53 20.73 13.07
CA SER A 184 -7.68 22.14 12.70
C SER A 184 -9.14 22.57 12.81
N THR A 185 -9.40 23.61 13.60
CA THR A 185 -10.72 24.27 13.71
C THR A 185 -11.01 25.23 12.56
N THR A 186 -9.99 25.56 11.76
CA THR A 186 -10.08 26.44 10.59
C THR A 186 -9.63 25.70 9.31
N PRO A 187 -10.13 26.08 8.13
CA PRO A 187 -9.64 25.54 6.87
C PRO A 187 -8.13 25.76 6.70
N VAL A 188 -7.41 24.72 6.22
CA VAL A 188 -5.98 24.76 5.92
C VAL A 188 -5.74 24.24 4.51
N SER A 189 -4.75 24.78 3.81
CA SER A 189 -4.34 24.25 2.50
C SER A 189 -3.63 22.90 2.69
N HIS A 190 -4.23 21.82 2.17
CA HIS A 190 -3.75 20.43 2.29
C HIS A 190 -4.01 19.60 1.02
N ALA A 191 -4.93 20.02 0.15
CA ALA A 191 -5.31 19.31 -1.06
C ALA A 191 -4.12 19.06 -2.00
N GLY A 192 -3.23 20.07 -2.18
CA GLY A 192 -2.02 19.92 -3.00
C GLY A 192 -1.11 18.78 -2.53
N MET A 193 -0.89 18.67 -1.23
CA MET A 193 -0.06 17.60 -0.65
C MET A 193 -0.75 16.24 -0.74
N GLY A 194 -2.06 16.20 -0.49
CA GLY A 194 -2.85 14.97 -0.65
C GLY A 194 -2.84 14.44 -2.09
N MET A 195 -3.03 15.34 -3.07
CA MET A 195 -2.97 15.00 -4.49
C MET A 195 -1.57 14.57 -4.93
N ALA A 196 -0.53 15.33 -4.56
CA ALA A 196 0.86 14.96 -4.86
C ALA A 196 1.21 13.59 -4.27
N GLY A 197 0.75 13.30 -3.05
CA GLY A 197 0.91 12.00 -2.41
C GLY A 197 0.22 10.87 -3.18
N ALA A 198 -1.04 11.07 -3.55
CA ALA A 198 -1.81 10.10 -4.34
C ALA A 198 -1.17 9.85 -5.72
N TYR A 199 -0.75 10.88 -6.45
CA TYR A 199 -0.06 10.74 -7.73
C TYR A 199 1.30 10.03 -7.59
N GLY A 200 2.04 10.30 -6.51
CA GLY A 200 3.27 9.58 -6.19
C GLY A 200 3.03 8.08 -6.04
N MET A 201 2.00 7.68 -5.30
CA MET A 201 1.65 6.26 -5.15
C MET A 201 1.15 5.64 -6.46
N ILE A 202 0.38 6.36 -7.28
CA ILE A 202 -0.02 5.87 -8.62
C ILE A 202 1.21 5.64 -9.49
N ALA A 203 2.17 6.56 -9.48
CA ALA A 203 3.41 6.42 -10.22
C ALA A 203 4.24 5.23 -9.72
N ALA A 204 4.34 5.02 -8.40
CA ALA A 204 5.01 3.87 -7.81
C ALA A 204 4.38 2.54 -8.29
N VAL A 205 3.05 2.44 -8.29
CA VAL A 205 2.35 1.26 -8.83
C VAL A 205 2.64 1.11 -10.32
N LYS A 206 2.65 2.17 -11.11
CA LYS A 206 2.87 2.05 -12.56
C LYS A 206 4.27 1.54 -12.94
N ILE A 207 5.30 1.82 -12.14
CA ILE A 207 6.68 1.43 -12.50
C ILE A 207 7.05 0.02 -12.06
N ALA A 208 6.33 -0.54 -11.07
CA ALA A 208 6.50 -1.93 -10.67
C ALA A 208 5.57 -2.90 -11.43
N TRP A 209 4.63 -2.38 -12.24
CA TRP A 209 3.56 -3.15 -12.91
C TRP A 209 3.39 -2.80 -14.39
#